data_AF-A0A3B9MLI5-F1
#
_entry.id   AF-A0A3B9MLI5-F1
#
_cell.length_a   1.000
_cell.length_b   1.000
_cell.length_c   1.000
_cell.angle_alpha   90.00
_cell.angle_beta   90.00
_cell.angle_gamma   90.00
#
_symmetry.space_group_name_H-M   'P 1'
#
loop_
_entity.id
_entity.type
_entity.pdbx_description
1 polymer ?
#
loop_
_entity_poly.entity_id
_entity_poly.type
_entity_poly.pdbx_seq_one_letter_code
_entity_poly.pdbx_strand_id
1 'polypeptide(L)'
;MATGTLVIDPGHGGAGNIGGSDGNHAVSPSGVKEKDLTLILANLVKSELQSAATAGGHTINVVMTRTGDVNLSLAQRANVARSNHADRFLSIHLNGFNKVSRGVETYVRRPQDNVNLADDKRFAGNIQSAVFNAIKSADAGTHDRGVKEEKFGVLNDVSLGNTSGGHCRACLLEVEFLDVPAVDVLLNTGPNATAVRGQIAKAIANAIINDLVHP
;
A
#
# COMPACT_ATOMS: atom_id res chain seq x y z
N MET A 1 24.48 2.28 -1.16
CA MET A 1 23.81 0.98 -0.90
C MET A 1 22.72 1.25 0.12
N ALA A 2 21.48 0.84 -0.15
CA ALA A 2 20.40 1.00 0.83
C ALA A 2 20.31 -0.24 1.72
N THR A 3 20.04 -0.03 3.01
CA THR A 3 19.75 -1.08 3.96
C THR A 3 18.51 -0.69 4.75
N GLY A 4 17.58 -1.62 4.93
CA GLY A 4 16.40 -1.36 5.74
C GLY A 4 15.40 -2.50 5.74
N THR A 5 14.43 -2.41 6.64
CA THR A 5 13.28 -3.31 6.74
C THR A 5 12.02 -2.59 6.29
N LEU A 6 11.37 -3.14 5.27
CA LEU A 6 10.04 -2.75 4.82
C LEU A 6 9.01 -3.78 5.32
N VAL A 7 7.94 -3.29 5.92
CA VAL A 7 6.71 -4.07 6.08
C VAL A 7 5.70 -3.68 5.00
N ILE A 8 5.21 -4.67 4.26
CA ILE A 8 4.08 -4.54 3.34
C ILE A 8 2.86 -5.15 4.01
N ASP A 9 1.78 -4.39 4.09
CA ASP A 9 0.52 -4.80 4.67
C ASP A 9 -0.57 -4.91 3.59
N PRO A 10 -0.84 -6.12 3.07
CA PRO A 10 -2.01 -6.32 2.22
C PRO A 10 -3.28 -6.18 3.09
N GLY A 11 -4.09 -5.17 2.79
CA GLY A 11 -5.33 -4.88 3.53
C GLY A 11 -6.27 -6.06 3.61
N HIS A 12 -7.12 -6.11 4.65
CA HIS A 12 -8.19 -7.11 4.79
C HIS A 12 -7.70 -8.57 4.86
N GLY A 13 -8.58 -9.53 4.59
CA GLY A 13 -8.30 -10.97 4.59
C GLY A 13 -9.29 -11.76 5.42
N GLY A 14 -9.25 -13.09 5.31
CA GLY A 14 -10.07 -14.00 6.08
C GLY A 14 -11.57 -13.89 5.79
N ALA A 15 -12.38 -14.47 6.69
CA ALA A 15 -13.83 -14.56 6.51
C ALA A 15 -14.62 -13.42 7.18
N GLY A 16 -14.00 -12.67 8.09
CA GLY A 16 -14.73 -11.69 8.91
C GLY A 16 -13.84 -10.60 9.50
N ASN A 17 -14.51 -9.63 10.11
CA ASN A 17 -13.87 -8.45 10.69
C ASN A 17 -13.18 -8.82 12.01
N ILE A 18 -12.02 -8.23 12.27
CA ILE A 18 -11.26 -8.45 13.51
C ILE A 18 -10.56 -7.16 13.94
N GLY A 19 -10.77 -6.74 15.19
CA GLY A 19 -10.05 -5.63 15.83
C GLY A 19 -9.87 -4.38 14.94
N GLY A 20 -10.99 -3.89 14.38
CA GLY A 20 -11.03 -2.70 13.52
C GLY A 20 -10.66 -2.92 12.05
N SER A 21 -10.23 -4.12 11.66
CA SER A 21 -9.94 -4.48 10.26
C SER A 21 -11.13 -5.23 9.66
N ASP A 22 -11.69 -4.73 8.56
CA ASP A 22 -12.71 -5.44 7.80
C ASP A 22 -12.13 -6.68 7.12
N GLY A 23 -12.92 -7.75 6.97
CA GLY A 23 -12.51 -8.96 6.22
C GLY A 23 -12.39 -8.72 4.72
N ASN A 24 -13.17 -7.78 4.19
CA ASN A 24 -13.11 -7.23 2.84
C ASN A 24 -13.90 -5.92 2.81
N HIS A 25 -13.48 -4.93 2.04
CA HIS A 25 -14.21 -3.66 1.94
C HIS A 25 -14.83 -3.43 0.54
N ALA A 26 -14.06 -3.55 -0.55
CA ALA A 26 -14.59 -3.41 -1.91
C ALA A 26 -14.70 -4.75 -2.69
N VAL A 27 -15.64 -4.80 -3.65
CA VAL A 27 -15.80 -5.91 -4.61
C VAL A 27 -15.99 -5.34 -6.01
N SER A 28 -15.25 -5.86 -6.98
CA SER A 28 -15.34 -5.42 -8.37
C SER A 28 -16.62 -5.94 -9.06
N PRO A 29 -17.04 -5.34 -10.18
CA PRO A 29 -18.15 -5.85 -10.99
C PRO A 29 -18.02 -7.32 -11.43
N SER A 30 -16.81 -7.83 -11.66
CA SER A 30 -16.57 -9.25 -11.96
C SER A 30 -16.47 -10.15 -10.71
N GLY A 31 -16.62 -9.59 -9.51
CA GLY A 31 -16.63 -10.33 -8.25
C GLY A 31 -15.26 -10.47 -7.58
N VAL A 32 -14.22 -9.79 -8.06
CA VAL A 32 -12.91 -9.79 -7.41
C VAL A 32 -13.00 -9.00 -6.11
N LYS A 33 -12.59 -9.63 -5.01
CA LYS A 33 -12.57 -9.00 -3.69
C LYS A 33 -11.28 -8.22 -3.51
N GLU A 34 -11.37 -7.06 -2.86
CA GLU A 34 -10.21 -6.24 -2.53
C GLU A 34 -9.14 -7.02 -1.76
N LYS A 35 -9.53 -7.84 -0.78
CA LYS A 35 -8.59 -8.65 0.00
C LYS A 35 -7.72 -9.58 -0.86
N ASP A 36 -8.25 -10.03 -2.00
CA ASP A 36 -7.53 -10.93 -2.91
C ASP A 36 -6.57 -10.11 -3.78
N LEU A 37 -7.04 -8.98 -4.30
CA LEU A 37 -6.24 -8.10 -5.16
C LEU A 37 -5.10 -7.40 -4.40
N THR A 38 -5.34 -6.97 -3.16
CA THR A 38 -4.30 -6.43 -2.26
C THR A 38 -3.19 -7.46 -1.99
N LEU A 39 -3.55 -8.72 -1.76
CA LEU A 39 -2.57 -9.80 -1.58
C LEU A 39 -1.76 -10.05 -2.86
N ILE A 40 -2.41 -10.05 -4.02
CA ILE A 40 -1.73 -10.18 -5.31
C ILE A 40 -0.73 -9.03 -5.51
N LEU A 41 -1.17 -7.78 -5.35
CA LEU A 41 -0.32 -6.61 -5.52
C LEU A 41 0.85 -6.60 -4.54
N ALA A 42 0.62 -6.91 -3.26
CA ALA A 42 1.67 -6.96 -2.26
C ALA A 42 2.75 -8.02 -2.56
N ASN A 43 2.36 -9.19 -3.07
CA ASN A 43 3.31 -10.21 -3.50
C ASN A 43 4.13 -9.76 -4.72
N LEU A 44 3.48 -9.09 -5.69
CA LEU A 44 4.18 -8.51 -6.84
C LEU A 44 5.18 -7.43 -6.38
N VAL A 45 4.76 -6.51 -5.51
CA VAL A 45 5.64 -5.47 -4.94
C VAL A 45 6.85 -6.11 -4.24
N LYS A 46 6.62 -7.13 -3.41
CA LYS A 46 7.71 -7.85 -2.74
C LYS A 46 8.70 -8.44 -3.74
N SER A 47 8.20 -9.12 -4.78
CA SER A 47 9.05 -9.74 -5.82
C SER A 47 9.87 -8.70 -6.59
N GLU A 48 9.23 -7.62 -7.04
CA GLU A 48 9.89 -6.52 -7.76
C GLU A 48 10.93 -5.82 -6.89
N LEU A 49 10.60 -5.57 -5.61
CA LEU A 49 11.53 -4.96 -4.67
C LEU A 49 12.75 -5.83 -4.43
N GLN A 50 12.58 -7.13 -4.20
CA GLN A 50 13.69 -8.06 -3.99
C GLN A 50 14.58 -8.17 -5.23
N SER A 51 13.98 -8.22 -6.42
CA SER A 51 14.70 -8.25 -7.69
C SER A 51 15.50 -6.96 -7.92
N ALA A 52 14.86 -5.80 -7.80
CA ALA A 52 15.49 -4.51 -7.99
C ALA A 52 16.55 -4.21 -6.92
N ALA A 53 16.30 -4.59 -5.66
CA ALA A 53 17.27 -4.48 -4.58
C ALA A 53 18.53 -5.29 -4.88
N THR A 54 18.37 -6.55 -5.29
CA THR A 54 19.50 -7.43 -5.66
C THR A 54 20.30 -6.84 -6.82
N ALA A 55 19.61 -6.39 -7.87
CA ALA A 55 20.25 -5.79 -9.05
C ALA A 55 21.01 -4.49 -8.72
N GLY A 56 20.49 -3.67 -7.80
CA GLY A 56 21.14 -2.44 -7.33
C GLY A 56 22.12 -2.62 -6.17
N GLY A 57 22.33 -3.86 -5.69
CA GLY A 57 23.19 -4.15 -4.55
C GLY A 57 22.62 -3.69 -3.19
N HIS A 58 21.33 -3.41 -3.09
CA HIS A 58 20.69 -3.03 -1.84
C HIS A 58 20.41 -4.27 -0.97
N THR A 59 20.39 -4.09 0.35
CA THR A 59 20.02 -5.12 1.32
C THR A 59 18.72 -4.73 2.00
N ILE A 60 17.60 -5.14 1.41
CA ILE A 60 16.26 -4.78 1.91
C ILE A 60 15.56 -6.04 2.42
N ASN A 61 15.22 -6.04 3.71
CA ASN A 61 14.39 -7.07 4.31
C ASN A 61 12.91 -6.75 4.07
N VAL A 62 12.15 -7.66 3.47
CA VAL A 62 10.73 -7.46 3.16
C VAL A 62 9.89 -8.43 3.97
N VAL A 63 9.12 -7.87 4.89
CA VAL A 63 8.20 -8.59 5.76
C VAL A 63 6.77 -8.28 5.32
N MET A 64 5.89 -9.28 5.32
CA MET A 64 4.47 -9.07 5.02
C MET A 64 3.64 -9.31 6.27
N THR A 65 2.58 -8.53 6.50
CA THR A 65 1.66 -8.76 7.63
C THR A 65 0.90 -10.07 7.46
N ARG A 66 0.52 -10.41 6.22
CA ARG A 66 -0.07 -11.70 5.85
C ARG A 66 0.45 -12.17 4.50
N THR A 67 0.50 -13.49 4.31
CA THR A 67 0.90 -14.15 3.05
C THR A 67 -0.20 -15.04 2.46
N GLY A 68 -1.36 -15.10 3.13
CA GLY A 68 -2.54 -15.84 2.71
C GLY A 68 -3.83 -15.09 3.05
N ASP A 69 -4.97 -15.75 2.82
CA ASP A 69 -6.30 -15.20 3.10
C ASP A 69 -6.65 -15.31 4.60
N VAL A 70 -5.95 -14.54 5.42
CA VAL A 70 -6.19 -14.40 6.86
C VAL A 70 -6.33 -12.93 7.21
N ASN A 71 -7.26 -12.59 8.11
CA ASN A 71 -7.37 -11.23 8.61
C ASN A 71 -6.50 -11.05 9.85
N LEU A 72 -5.98 -9.83 10.02
CA LEU A 72 -5.30 -9.38 11.23
C LEU A 72 -5.97 -8.10 11.72
N SER A 73 -6.08 -7.97 13.04
CA SER A 73 -6.50 -6.69 13.64
C SER A 73 -5.52 -5.58 13.29
N LEU A 74 -6.00 -4.33 13.34
CA LEU A 74 -5.14 -3.17 13.07
C LEU A 74 -3.91 -3.15 13.99
N ALA A 75 -4.10 -3.51 15.27
CA ALA A 75 -3.00 -3.63 16.23
C ALA A 75 -2.00 -4.75 15.88
N GLN A 76 -2.49 -5.92 15.44
CA GLN A 76 -1.60 -6.99 14.98
C GLN A 76 -0.77 -6.56 13.76
N ARG A 77 -1.38 -5.88 12.78
CA ARG A 77 -0.67 -5.37 11.59
C ARG A 77 0.44 -4.40 11.97
N ALA A 78 0.14 -3.41 12.82
CA ALA A 78 1.13 -2.46 13.30
C ALA A 78 2.23 -3.11 14.16
N ASN A 79 1.89 -4.13 14.93
CA ASN A 79 2.88 -4.89 15.71
C ASN A 79 3.88 -5.68 14.86
N VAL A 80 3.54 -6.04 13.62
CA VAL A 80 4.51 -6.63 12.68
C VAL A 80 5.62 -5.63 12.37
N ALA A 81 5.28 -4.36 12.12
CA ALA A 81 6.25 -3.29 11.89
C ALA A 81 7.15 -3.09 13.11
N ARG A 82 6.55 -2.98 14.30
CA ARG A 82 7.28 -2.79 15.55
C ARG A 82 8.24 -3.92 15.85
N SER A 83 7.77 -5.16 15.75
CA SER A 83 8.57 -6.36 16.09
C SER A 83 9.72 -6.61 15.12
N ASN A 84 9.63 -6.10 13.88
CA ASN A 84 10.68 -6.21 12.88
C ASN A 84 11.54 -4.95 12.75
N HIS A 85 11.34 -3.96 13.64
CA HIS A 85 12.03 -2.67 13.58
C HIS A 85 11.96 -2.03 12.18
N ALA A 86 10.76 -2.02 11.59
CA ALA A 86 10.57 -1.57 10.23
C ALA A 86 10.94 -0.08 10.06
N ASP A 87 11.74 0.22 9.03
CA ASP A 87 12.03 1.59 8.61
C ASP A 87 10.86 2.18 7.81
N ARG A 88 10.14 1.33 7.08
CA ARG A 88 8.98 1.68 6.26
C ARG A 88 7.82 0.74 6.46
N PHE A 89 6.62 1.29 6.40
CA PHE A 89 5.38 0.53 6.41
C PHE A 89 4.47 1.02 5.28
N LEU A 90 4.11 0.11 4.36
CA LEU A 90 3.18 0.38 3.27
C LEU A 90 1.97 -0.54 3.40
N SER A 91 0.80 0.02 3.70
CA SER A 91 -0.47 -0.72 3.59
C SER A 91 -1.08 -0.51 2.20
N ILE A 92 -1.54 -1.59 1.57
CA ILE A 92 -2.07 -1.58 0.20
C ILE A 92 -3.54 -1.98 0.25
N HIS A 93 -4.38 -1.11 -0.30
CA HIS A 93 -5.84 -1.20 -0.35
C HIS A 93 -6.38 -0.80 -1.73
N LEU A 94 -7.68 -1.02 -1.94
CA LEU A 94 -8.43 -0.41 -3.04
C LEU A 94 -9.76 0.16 -2.52
N ASN A 95 -10.07 1.37 -2.95
CA ASN A 95 -11.29 2.05 -2.57
C ASN A 95 -12.53 1.31 -3.12
N GLY A 96 -13.68 1.56 -2.49
CA GLY A 96 -15.00 1.30 -3.05
C GLY A 96 -15.98 2.37 -2.56
N PHE A 97 -16.81 2.91 -3.45
CA PHE A 97 -17.72 3.99 -3.06
C PHE A 97 -19.04 4.01 -3.84
N ASN A 98 -19.02 4.53 -5.07
CA ASN A 98 -20.22 4.82 -5.85
C ASN A 98 -20.13 4.32 -7.31
N LYS A 99 -19.15 3.46 -7.62
CA LYS A 99 -18.90 2.88 -8.95
C LYS A 99 -18.54 3.88 -10.06
N VAL A 100 -18.31 5.16 -9.73
CA VAL A 100 -17.90 6.21 -10.69
C VAL A 100 -16.69 7.03 -10.25
N SER A 101 -16.42 7.15 -8.93
CA SER A 101 -15.22 7.80 -8.41
C SER A 101 -13.97 7.04 -8.85
N ARG A 102 -12.93 7.76 -9.27
CA ARG A 102 -11.72 7.20 -9.88
C ARG A 102 -10.49 7.90 -9.32
N GLY A 103 -9.40 7.17 -9.13
CA GLY A 103 -8.08 7.73 -8.88
C GLY A 103 -7.33 7.13 -7.69
N VAL A 104 -6.05 7.47 -7.61
CA VAL A 104 -5.12 7.02 -6.57
C VAL A 104 -5.20 7.94 -5.37
N GLU A 105 -5.30 7.39 -4.16
CA GLU A 105 -5.22 8.14 -2.90
C GLU A 105 -4.16 7.51 -2.02
N THR A 106 -3.39 8.34 -1.30
CA THR A 106 -2.46 7.84 -0.28
C THR A 106 -2.74 8.57 1.03
N TYR A 107 -2.75 7.84 2.13
CA TYR A 107 -3.09 8.35 3.46
C TYR A 107 -1.87 8.31 4.37
N VAL A 108 -1.75 9.34 5.20
CA VAL A 108 -0.84 9.40 6.35
C VAL A 108 -1.64 9.72 7.61
N ARG A 109 -1.08 9.40 8.77
CA ARG A 109 -1.71 9.75 10.05
C ARG A 109 -1.79 11.28 10.18
N ARG A 110 -2.95 11.78 10.62
CA ARG A 110 -3.22 13.21 10.82
C ARG A 110 -2.17 13.92 11.71
N PRO A 111 -1.92 15.23 11.50
CA PRO A 111 -0.87 15.99 12.18
C PRO A 111 -0.92 15.98 13.70
N GLN A 112 -2.11 16.03 14.30
CA GLN A 112 -2.27 16.20 15.76
C GLN A 112 -1.66 15.03 16.55
N ASP A 113 -1.53 13.87 15.91
CA ASP A 113 -1.04 12.64 16.53
C ASP A 113 0.14 12.04 15.76
N ASN A 114 0.82 12.80 14.90
CA ASN A 114 1.90 12.29 14.04
C ASN A 114 3.20 13.08 14.22
N VAL A 115 4.14 12.51 14.98
CA VAL A 115 5.46 13.11 15.20
C VAL A 115 6.38 13.00 13.97
N ASN A 116 6.03 12.16 12.99
CA ASN A 116 6.80 11.87 11.78
C ASN A 116 6.17 12.47 10.51
N LEU A 117 5.24 13.42 10.65
CA LEU A 117 4.38 13.86 9.55
C LEU A 117 5.12 14.24 8.26
N ALA A 118 6.23 15.00 8.36
CA ALA A 118 6.98 15.44 7.18
C ALA A 118 7.60 14.25 6.41
N ASP A 119 8.09 13.27 7.16
CA ASP A 119 8.70 12.05 6.65
C ASP A 119 7.65 11.10 6.06
N ASP A 120 6.52 10.92 6.76
CA ASP A 120 5.37 10.16 6.26
C ASP A 120 4.82 10.77 4.97
N LYS A 121 4.66 12.10 4.90
CA LYS A 121 4.18 12.79 3.71
C LYS A 121 5.14 12.69 2.53
N ARG A 122 6.46 12.73 2.78
CA ARG A 122 7.46 12.52 1.72
C ARG A 122 7.36 11.10 1.16
N PHE A 123 7.34 10.10 2.03
CA PHE A 123 7.21 8.71 1.63
C PHE A 123 5.88 8.46 0.88
N ALA A 124 4.76 8.92 1.44
CA ALA A 124 3.44 8.84 0.83
C ALA A 124 3.37 9.55 -0.52
N GLY A 125 3.98 10.74 -0.66
CA GLY A 125 4.03 11.49 -1.92
C GLY A 125 4.79 10.74 -3.01
N ASN A 126 5.92 10.13 -2.67
CA ASN A 126 6.70 9.31 -3.60
C ASN A 126 5.89 8.09 -4.10
N ILE A 127 5.18 7.41 -3.19
CA ILE A 127 4.30 6.29 -3.54
C ILE A 127 3.11 6.76 -4.39
N GLN A 128 2.44 7.83 -3.98
CA GLN A 128 1.31 8.45 -4.68
C GLN A 128 1.67 8.75 -6.14
N SER A 129 2.74 9.50 -6.36
CA SER A 129 3.16 9.90 -7.70
C SER A 129 3.61 8.71 -8.55
N ALA A 130 4.32 7.74 -7.97
CA ALA A 130 4.77 6.55 -8.69
C ALA A 130 3.58 5.71 -9.19
N VAL A 131 2.60 5.45 -8.31
CA VAL A 131 1.42 4.64 -8.63
C VAL A 131 0.50 5.37 -9.58
N PHE A 132 0.23 6.66 -9.34
CA PHE A 132 -0.57 7.48 -10.25
C PHE A 132 0.01 7.48 -11.66
N ASN A 133 1.31 7.72 -11.82
CA ASN A 133 1.95 7.75 -13.14
C ASN A 133 1.91 6.37 -13.83
N ALA A 134 2.11 5.28 -13.07
CA ALA A 134 2.00 3.92 -13.62
C ALA A 134 0.59 3.63 -14.14
N ILE A 135 -0.44 3.96 -13.36
CA ILE A 135 -1.84 3.77 -13.77
C ILE A 135 -2.19 4.69 -14.94
N LYS A 136 -1.79 5.97 -14.87
CA LYS A 136 -2.09 6.97 -15.91
C LYS A 136 -1.55 6.56 -17.29
N SER A 137 -0.43 5.84 -17.32
CA SER A 137 0.14 5.30 -18.56
C SER A 137 -0.71 4.19 -19.21
N ALA A 138 -1.54 3.50 -18.42
CA ALA A 138 -2.41 2.42 -18.87
C ALA A 138 -3.88 2.84 -19.00
N ASP A 139 -4.33 3.81 -18.19
CA ASP A 139 -5.69 4.34 -18.21
C ASP A 139 -5.70 5.86 -17.96
N ALA A 140 -5.98 6.61 -19.03
CA ALA A 140 -6.10 8.06 -18.98
C ALA A 140 -7.25 8.56 -18.11
N GLY A 141 -8.20 7.71 -17.73
CA GLY A 141 -9.34 8.04 -16.86
C GLY A 141 -9.02 8.09 -15.36
N THR A 142 -7.82 7.69 -14.94
CA THR A 142 -7.41 7.82 -13.53
C THR A 142 -7.10 9.28 -13.15
N HIS A 143 -7.30 9.59 -11.88
CA HIS A 143 -7.05 10.91 -11.28
C HIS A 143 -6.01 10.82 -10.17
N ASP A 144 -5.19 11.85 -10.04
CA ASP A 144 -4.36 12.05 -8.86
C ASP A 144 -5.23 12.70 -7.78
N ARG A 145 -5.52 11.95 -6.71
CA ARG A 145 -6.34 12.44 -5.59
C ARG A 145 -5.49 12.79 -4.38
N GLY A 146 -4.17 12.75 -4.54
CA GLY A 146 -3.18 13.28 -3.61
C GLY A 146 -2.98 12.48 -2.33
N VAL A 147 -2.09 13.02 -1.50
CA VAL A 147 -1.83 12.54 -0.14
C VAL A 147 -2.81 13.22 0.83
N LYS A 148 -3.45 12.43 1.68
CA LYS A 148 -4.44 12.88 2.66
C LYS A 148 -3.98 12.61 4.09
N GLU A 149 -4.40 13.46 4.99
CA GLU A 149 -4.04 13.43 6.41
C GLU A 149 -5.26 13.04 7.25
N GLU A 150 -5.35 11.78 7.67
CA GLU A 150 -6.56 11.25 8.27
C GLU A 150 -6.31 10.36 9.49
N LYS A 151 -7.36 10.13 10.28
CA LYS A 151 -7.37 9.10 11.30
C LYS A 151 -7.80 7.77 10.67
N PHE A 152 -6.94 7.13 9.88
CA PHE A 152 -7.34 6.03 8.99
C PHE A 152 -6.66 4.68 9.28
N GLY A 153 -7.47 3.64 9.47
CA GLY A 153 -7.03 2.24 9.57
C GLY A 153 -5.84 2.00 10.50
N VAL A 154 -4.88 1.21 10.01
CA VAL A 154 -3.66 0.79 10.73
C VAL A 154 -2.74 1.96 11.08
N LEU A 155 -2.80 3.08 10.34
CA LEU A 155 -1.96 4.25 10.57
C LEU A 155 -2.17 4.88 11.96
N ASN A 156 -3.31 4.60 12.60
CA ASN A 156 -3.65 5.10 13.92
C ASN A 156 -2.99 4.35 15.08
N ASP A 157 -2.45 3.16 14.84
CA ASP A 157 -1.86 2.36 15.91
C ASP A 157 -0.48 2.90 16.29
N VAL A 158 -0.26 3.08 17.58
CA VAL A 158 0.98 3.64 18.14
C VAL A 158 2.19 2.76 17.88
N SER A 159 1.99 1.47 17.57
CA SER A 159 3.07 0.52 17.30
C SER A 159 3.82 0.85 16.01
N LEU A 160 3.25 1.66 15.11
CA LEU A 160 3.99 2.21 13.96
C LEU A 160 5.01 3.29 14.36
N GLY A 161 5.15 3.64 15.64
CA GLY A 161 6.18 4.58 16.10
C GLY A 161 5.90 6.05 15.79
N ASN A 162 4.81 6.35 15.10
CA ASN A 162 4.40 7.70 14.70
C ASN A 162 3.89 8.60 15.84
N THR A 163 3.92 8.14 17.10
CA THR A 163 3.45 8.91 18.28
C THR A 163 4.51 9.20 19.33
N SER A 164 5.69 8.56 19.28
CA SER A 164 6.72 8.71 20.32
C SER A 164 8.16 8.72 19.78
N GLY A 165 8.33 9.07 18.50
CA GLY A 165 9.65 9.23 17.87
C GLY A 165 10.25 7.94 17.30
N GLY A 166 9.42 6.93 17.00
CA GLY A 166 9.88 5.78 16.24
C GLY A 166 10.09 6.13 14.76
N HIS A 167 11.13 5.60 14.13
CA HIS A 167 11.53 5.99 12.76
C HIS A 167 10.79 5.29 11.61
N CYS A 168 9.69 4.56 11.89
CA CYS A 168 8.94 3.91 10.83
C CYS A 168 8.09 4.95 10.07
N ARG A 169 8.45 5.22 8.82
CA ARG A 169 7.61 6.05 7.95
C ARG A 169 6.48 5.21 7.39
N ALA A 170 5.25 5.67 7.54
CA ALA A 170 4.08 4.87 7.26
C ALA A 170 3.09 5.58 6.32
N CYS A 171 2.58 4.84 5.34
CA CYS A 171 1.44 5.28 4.54
C CYS A 171 0.51 4.11 4.18
N LEU A 172 -0.72 4.46 3.82
CA LEU A 172 -1.72 3.54 3.29
C LEU A 172 -2.09 4.01 1.89
N LEU A 173 -1.91 3.15 0.90
CA LEU A 173 -2.20 3.41 -0.50
C LEU A 173 -3.54 2.78 -0.88
N GLU A 174 -4.46 3.59 -1.39
CA GLU A 174 -5.62 3.16 -2.15
C GLU A 174 -5.30 3.24 -3.64
N VAL A 175 -5.12 2.09 -4.29
CA VAL A 175 -4.57 2.02 -5.65
C VAL A 175 -5.54 2.58 -6.69
N GLU A 176 -6.83 2.30 -6.55
CA GLU A 176 -7.94 2.80 -7.38
C GLU A 176 -9.26 2.42 -6.71
N PHE A 177 -10.39 2.79 -7.31
CA PHE A 177 -11.74 2.42 -6.87
C PHE A 177 -12.18 1.11 -7.54
N LEU A 178 -12.05 -0.02 -6.83
CA LEU A 178 -12.25 -1.37 -7.35
C LEU A 178 -13.70 -1.63 -7.83
N ASP A 179 -14.68 -0.93 -7.28
CA ASP A 179 -16.09 -1.05 -7.62
C ASP A 179 -16.47 -0.42 -8.98
N VAL A 180 -15.51 0.22 -9.66
CA VAL A 180 -15.71 0.87 -10.95
C VAL A 180 -15.44 -0.09 -12.13
N PRO A 181 -16.35 -0.24 -13.11
CA PRO A 181 -16.17 -1.16 -14.24
C PRO A 181 -14.86 -0.98 -15.03
N ALA A 182 -14.42 0.26 -15.26
CA ALA A 182 -13.17 0.50 -15.97
C ALA A 182 -11.94 0.05 -15.15
N VAL A 183 -11.98 0.18 -13.81
CA VAL A 183 -10.91 -0.30 -12.93
C VAL A 183 -10.87 -1.82 -12.91
N ASP A 184 -12.03 -2.47 -12.96
CA ASP A 184 -12.11 -3.93 -13.04
C ASP A 184 -11.51 -4.48 -14.34
N VAL A 185 -11.76 -3.82 -15.47
CA VAL A 185 -11.06 -4.13 -16.73
C VAL A 185 -9.57 -3.87 -16.59
N LEU A 186 -9.19 -2.73 -16.01
CA LEU A 186 -7.79 -2.34 -15.86
C LEU A 186 -6.96 -3.31 -15.01
N LEU A 187 -7.51 -3.81 -13.90
CA LEU A 187 -6.75 -4.55 -12.89
C LEU A 187 -7.08 -6.04 -12.82
N ASN A 188 -8.23 -6.48 -13.36
CA ASN A 188 -8.69 -7.86 -13.20
C ASN A 188 -8.98 -8.57 -14.53
N THR A 189 -9.87 -8.02 -15.37
CA THR A 189 -10.47 -8.78 -16.48
C THR A 189 -9.90 -8.44 -17.86
N GLY A 190 -9.30 -7.27 -18.02
CA GLY A 190 -8.75 -6.82 -19.29
C GLY A 190 -7.48 -7.57 -19.68
N PRO A 191 -7.15 -7.60 -20.99
CA PRO A 191 -6.01 -8.37 -21.50
C PRO A 191 -4.66 -7.89 -20.94
N ASN A 192 -4.57 -6.63 -20.52
CA ASN A 192 -3.36 -6.03 -19.95
C ASN A 192 -3.33 -6.04 -18.41
N ALA A 193 -4.35 -6.57 -17.74
CA ALA A 193 -4.51 -6.46 -16.29
C ALA A 193 -3.29 -6.96 -15.50
N THR A 194 -2.71 -8.09 -15.90
CA THR A 194 -1.49 -8.62 -15.27
C THR A 194 -0.28 -7.71 -15.51
N ALA A 195 -0.12 -7.17 -16.72
CA ALA A 195 0.97 -6.25 -17.03
C ALA A 195 0.85 -4.94 -16.23
N VAL A 196 -0.36 -4.39 -16.11
CA VAL A 196 -0.63 -3.18 -15.33
C VAL A 196 -0.33 -3.39 -13.84
N ARG A 197 -0.77 -4.50 -13.25
CA ARG A 197 -0.43 -4.84 -11.86
C ARG A 197 1.08 -4.95 -11.65
N GLY A 198 1.81 -5.54 -12.62
CA GLY A 198 3.27 -5.60 -12.60
C GLY A 198 3.93 -4.22 -12.68
N GLN A 199 3.41 -3.33 -13.54
CA GLN A 199 3.91 -1.94 -13.65
C GLN A 199 3.70 -1.14 -12.37
N ILE A 200 2.53 -1.26 -11.74
CA ILE A 200 2.24 -0.65 -10.42
C ILE A 200 3.23 -1.18 -9.38
N ALA A 201 3.41 -2.51 -9.30
CA ALA A 201 4.31 -3.13 -8.36
C ALA A 201 5.77 -2.66 -8.53
N LYS A 202 6.24 -2.58 -9.77
CA LYS A 202 7.57 -2.07 -10.12
C LYS A 202 7.73 -0.59 -9.75
N ALA A 203 6.71 0.23 -9.98
CA ALA A 203 6.72 1.65 -9.62
C ALA A 203 6.82 1.84 -8.10
N ILE A 204 6.04 1.08 -7.32
CA ILE A 204 6.12 1.06 -5.86
C ILE A 204 7.51 0.61 -5.39
N ALA A 205 8.04 -0.48 -5.94
CA ALA A 205 9.36 -1.00 -5.58
C ALA A 205 10.47 0.04 -5.78
N ASN A 206 10.50 0.70 -6.94
CA ASN A 206 11.47 1.75 -7.23
C ASN A 206 11.33 2.96 -6.29
N ALA A 207 10.09 3.37 -5.99
CA ALA A 207 9.84 4.48 -5.06
C ALA A 207 10.36 4.16 -3.64
N ILE A 208 10.15 2.92 -3.17
CA ILE A 208 10.65 2.47 -1.86
C ILE A 208 12.18 2.42 -1.83
N ILE A 209 12.82 1.86 -2.86
CA ILE A 209 14.29 1.81 -2.93
C ILE A 209 14.86 3.23 -2.89
N ASN A 210 14.31 4.15 -3.68
CA ASN A 210 14.76 5.54 -3.70
C ASN A 210 14.60 6.22 -2.34
N ASP A 211 13.48 5.98 -1.64
CA ASP A 211 13.24 6.55 -0.31
C ASP A 211 14.18 5.97 0.77
N LEU A 212 14.62 4.72 0.62
CA LEU A 212 15.63 4.09 1.49
C LEU A 212 17.06 4.54 1.16
N VAL A 213 17.36 4.96 -0.08
CA VAL A 213 18.66 5.52 -0.48
C VAL A 213 18.82 6.97 -0.02
N HIS A 214 17.72 7.73 0.00
CA HIS A 214 17.70 9.15 0.35
C HIS A 214 16.83 9.38 1.61
N PRO A 215 17.25 8.84 2.78
CA PRO A 215 16.48 8.92 4.00
C PRO A 215 16.26 10.35 4.44
#